data_AF-A0A847LQQ5-F1
#
_entry.id   AF-A0A847LQQ5-F1
#
_cell.length_a   1.000
_cell.length_b   1.000
_cell.length_c   1.000
_cell.angle_alpha   90.00
_cell.angle_beta   90.00
_cell.angle_gamma   90.00
#
_symmetry.space_group_name_H-M   'P 1'
#
loop_
_entity.id
_entity.type
_entity.pdbx_description
1 polymer ?
#
loop_
_entity_poly.entity_id
_entity_poly.type
_entity_poly.pdbx_seq_one_letter_code
_entity_poly.pdbx_strand_id
1 'polypeptide(L)'
;SVTDLLKPTIDYLIKKGKKVGVLNVHLYRPFSEKYFFRVFPKTVKRIAVLDRTKEPGNLGEPLYTDVRSLFYGKKDTPLIIGGRYGLSSKDTKPEDLIAVYENLERNEPKDHFTISITDDVTFHSLPPSAPVDVTPEGTYEAVFYGIGSDGTVGANKNSIKIIGDTTDLYSQAYFAYDSKKSGGVTISHLRFGKNPIHLPSYVSNPDFVACHVPSYLDKYDMLKGIKKNGTFLLNSIWDKNEVLNHIPSSMKRIMAQQQVKFYIIDATEIAKQVGLPGRTNSIMQSAFFKVTNIIPYEKAVENMKQAVEKTYGKKGEDIVKKNYNAIDKGSEVIEIPVNPEWKNLPDEKREGEKYPEFIEKVMIPINSLKGDDLPVSAFASREDGTFPAGTTQYEKRGIAVDVPEWNPEFCIQCNLCSFVCPHAAIRPFLLDEKEVAGIPASTKLLKAIGKGVENYQYKIQVSVLDCTGCGNCADICSGKKGVKALNMKPLESQQEEVERWKWFDKNVKYKKI
;
A
#
# COMPACT_ATOMS: atom_id res chain seq x y z
N SER A 1 -14.03 5.87 17.37
CA SER A 1 -12.99 5.00 16.78
C SER A 1 -12.01 4.51 17.84
N VAL A 2 -11.16 5.34 18.48
CA VAL A 2 -10.22 4.80 19.49
C VAL A 2 -10.93 4.08 20.64
N THR A 3 -12.10 4.58 21.03
CA THR A 3 -12.99 3.97 22.01
C THR A 3 -13.52 2.61 21.57
N ASP A 4 -13.70 2.40 20.26
CA ASP A 4 -14.09 1.09 19.71
C ASP A 4 -12.95 0.09 19.85
N LEU A 5 -11.71 0.50 19.56
CA LEU A 5 -10.51 -0.33 19.74
C LEU A 5 -10.17 -0.59 21.22
N LEU A 6 -10.44 0.38 22.10
CA LEU A 6 -10.26 0.23 23.54
C LEU A 6 -11.15 -0.87 24.11
N LYS A 7 -12.33 -1.12 23.55
CA LYS A 7 -13.26 -2.13 24.06
C LYS A 7 -12.67 -3.55 24.06
N PRO A 8 -12.23 -4.14 22.92
CA PRO A 8 -11.58 -5.45 22.93
C PRO A 8 -10.23 -5.43 23.66
N THR A 9 -9.53 -4.29 23.69
CA THR A 9 -8.27 -4.14 24.45
C THR A 9 -8.51 -4.23 25.96
N ILE A 10 -9.57 -3.60 26.47
CA ILE A 10 -9.98 -3.66 27.88
C ILE A 10 -10.48 -5.06 28.24
N ASP A 11 -11.28 -5.69 27.36
CA ASP A 11 -11.72 -7.08 27.58
C ASP A 11 -10.51 -8.02 27.72
N TYR A 12 -9.47 -7.82 26.91
CA TYR A 12 -8.20 -8.54 27.03
C TYR A 12 -7.49 -8.29 28.37
N LEU A 13 -7.39 -7.03 28.80
CA LEU A 13 -6.75 -6.67 30.08
C LEU A 13 -7.54 -7.19 31.30
N ILE A 14 -8.87 -7.13 31.26
CA ILE A 14 -9.76 -7.67 32.31
C ILE A 14 -9.60 -9.18 32.42
N LYS A 15 -9.52 -9.92 31.30
CA LYS A 15 -9.23 -11.36 31.30
C LYS A 15 -7.88 -11.68 31.95
N LYS A 16 -6.93 -10.75 31.91
CA LYS A 16 -5.64 -10.83 32.64
C LYS A 16 -5.71 -10.38 34.10
N GLY A 17 -6.89 -10.11 34.64
CA GLY A 17 -7.12 -9.70 36.02
C GLY A 17 -6.87 -8.22 36.31
N LYS A 18 -6.66 -7.39 35.28
CA LYS A 18 -6.46 -5.93 35.45
C LYS A 18 -7.79 -5.24 35.74
N LYS A 19 -7.75 -4.24 36.64
CA LYS A 19 -8.91 -3.40 37.00
C LYS A 19 -8.90 -2.11 36.18
N VAL A 20 -9.25 -2.22 34.91
CA VAL A 20 -9.23 -1.12 33.94
C VAL A 20 -10.62 -0.82 33.40
N GLY A 21 -10.78 0.37 32.82
CA GLY A 21 -12.02 0.79 32.18
C GLY A 21 -11.80 1.99 31.27
N VAL A 22 -12.86 2.42 30.59
CA VAL A 22 -12.87 3.58 29.67
C VAL A 22 -14.13 4.40 29.89
N LEU A 23 -14.00 5.72 29.78
CA LEU A 23 -15.12 6.65 29.72
C LEU A 23 -15.21 7.23 28.31
N ASN A 24 -16.29 6.93 27.61
CA ASN A 24 -16.54 7.39 26.25
C ASN A 24 -17.25 8.74 26.27
N VAL A 25 -16.58 9.79 25.79
CA VAL A 25 -17.16 11.13 25.67
C VAL A 25 -17.97 11.21 24.37
N HIS A 26 -19.30 11.23 24.50
CA HIS A 26 -20.22 11.35 23.36
C HIS A 26 -20.56 12.82 23.03
N LEU A 27 -20.80 13.63 24.05
CA LEU A 27 -21.09 15.06 23.90
C LEU A 27 -19.96 15.87 24.54
N TYR A 28 -19.04 16.37 23.70
CA TYR A 28 -17.90 17.15 24.18
C TYR A 28 -18.29 18.57 24.59
N ARG A 29 -19.25 19.19 23.91
CA ARG A 29 -19.76 20.52 24.24
C ARG A 29 -21.29 20.58 24.10
N PRO A 30 -22.01 21.15 25.09
CA PRO A 30 -21.54 21.58 26.41
C PRO A 30 -21.04 20.40 27.26
N PHE A 31 -19.93 20.58 28.00
CA PHE A 31 -19.31 19.52 28.80
C PHE A 31 -20.00 19.39 30.17
N SER A 32 -20.73 18.29 30.39
CA SER A 32 -21.60 18.15 31.57
C SER A 32 -20.93 17.40 32.72
N GLU A 33 -20.62 18.11 33.80
CA GLU A 33 -20.15 17.53 35.07
C GLU A 33 -21.10 16.44 35.59
N LYS A 34 -22.41 16.73 35.60
CA LYS A 34 -23.46 15.82 36.07
C LYS A 34 -23.38 14.46 35.37
N TYR A 35 -23.26 14.44 34.04
CA TYR A 35 -23.24 13.20 33.29
C TYR A 35 -21.90 12.47 33.36
N PHE A 36 -20.79 13.21 33.46
CA PHE A 36 -19.46 12.63 33.69
C PHE A 36 -19.44 11.83 35.01
N PHE A 37 -19.79 12.46 36.13
CA PHE A 37 -19.73 11.82 37.44
C PHE A 37 -20.83 10.77 37.66
N ARG A 38 -21.92 10.77 36.88
CA ARG A 38 -22.94 9.71 36.92
C ARG A 38 -22.37 8.34 36.57
N VAL A 39 -21.41 8.28 35.65
CA VAL A 39 -20.80 7.03 35.17
C VAL A 39 -19.38 6.80 35.70
N PHE A 40 -18.80 7.78 36.39
CA PHE A 40 -17.44 7.71 36.94
C PHE A 40 -17.37 6.78 38.16
N PRO A 41 -16.64 5.65 38.10
CA PRO A 41 -16.55 4.75 39.25
C PRO A 41 -15.75 5.37 40.40
N LYS A 42 -16.28 5.32 41.62
CA LYS A 42 -15.62 5.87 42.83
C LYS A 42 -14.28 5.20 43.18
N THR A 43 -14.01 4.03 42.60
CA THR A 43 -12.78 3.27 42.82
C THR A 43 -11.60 3.74 41.98
N VAL A 44 -11.83 4.62 40.99
CA VAL A 44 -10.78 5.12 40.09
C VAL A 44 -9.75 5.93 40.89
N LYS A 45 -8.47 5.60 40.72
CA LYS A 45 -7.34 6.29 41.35
C LYS A 45 -6.42 7.02 40.36
N ARG A 46 -6.46 6.63 39.08
CA ARG A 46 -5.61 7.18 38.02
C ARG A 46 -6.38 7.22 36.70
N ILE A 47 -6.20 8.29 35.93
CA ILE A 47 -6.86 8.56 34.65
C ILE A 47 -5.80 8.97 33.64
N ALA A 48 -5.83 8.38 32.45
CA ALA A 48 -5.17 8.92 31.27
C ALA A 48 -6.23 9.49 30.32
N VAL A 49 -6.07 10.76 29.95
CA VAL A 49 -6.94 11.44 29.00
C VAL A 49 -6.24 11.46 27.65
N LEU A 50 -6.90 10.92 26.61
CA LEU A 50 -6.34 10.81 25.27
C LEU A 50 -6.99 11.83 24.33
N ASP A 51 -6.16 12.74 23.83
CA ASP A 51 -6.56 13.78 22.89
C ASP A 51 -6.06 13.47 21.47
N ARG A 52 -6.92 13.67 20.48
CA ARG A 52 -6.59 13.49 19.06
C ARG A 52 -6.26 14.83 18.39
N THR A 53 -5.47 15.65 19.08
CA THR A 53 -5.04 16.98 18.65
C THR A 53 -3.68 17.32 19.26
N LYS A 54 -3.06 18.41 18.78
CA LYS A 54 -1.87 19.01 19.39
C LYS A 54 -2.04 20.52 19.37
N GLU A 55 -1.95 21.15 20.53
CA GLU A 55 -1.95 22.61 20.69
C GLU A 55 -0.56 23.05 21.16
N PRO A 56 0.34 23.46 20.23
CA PRO A 56 1.72 23.81 20.58
C PRO A 56 1.77 24.96 21.60
N GLY A 57 2.54 24.76 22.68
CA GLY A 57 2.74 25.77 23.73
C GLY A 57 1.64 25.83 24.79
N ASN A 58 0.54 25.07 24.65
CA ASN A 58 -0.49 25.01 25.69
C ASN A 58 -0.06 24.11 26.86
N LEU A 59 -0.67 24.32 28.03
CA LEU A 59 -0.44 23.52 29.24
C LEU A 59 -0.98 22.09 29.14
N GLY A 60 -1.80 21.79 28.14
CA GLY A 60 -2.35 20.48 27.87
C GLY A 60 -3.45 20.54 26.82
N GLU A 61 -3.84 19.39 26.30
CA GLU A 61 -4.85 19.30 25.25
C GLU A 61 -6.28 19.54 25.77
N PRO A 62 -7.26 19.87 24.89
CA PRO A 62 -8.57 20.34 25.31
C PRO A 62 -9.34 19.38 26.24
N LEU A 63 -9.43 18.09 25.92
CA LEU A 63 -10.16 17.15 26.77
C LEU A 63 -9.43 16.92 28.10
N TYR A 64 -8.10 16.82 28.08
CA TYR A 64 -7.29 16.75 29.29
C TYR A 64 -7.53 17.93 30.23
N THR A 65 -7.53 19.17 29.71
CA THR A 65 -7.77 20.36 30.53
C THR A 65 -9.20 20.43 31.09
N ASP A 66 -10.21 20.02 30.32
CA ASP A 66 -11.59 19.93 30.81
C ASP A 66 -11.74 18.91 31.94
N VAL A 67 -11.16 17.71 31.77
CA VAL A 67 -11.19 16.66 32.79
C VAL A 67 -10.47 17.13 34.04
N ARG A 68 -9.29 17.77 33.92
CA ARG A 68 -8.61 18.36 35.09
C ARG A 68 -9.47 19.42 35.79
N SER A 69 -10.15 20.25 35.03
CA SER A 69 -11.03 21.30 35.56
C SER A 69 -12.22 20.73 36.33
N LEU A 70 -12.80 19.60 35.88
CA LEU A 70 -13.87 18.92 36.63
C LEU A 70 -13.47 18.49 38.03
N PHE A 71 -12.20 18.16 38.24
CA PHE A 71 -11.69 17.70 39.53
C PHE A 71 -11.09 18.83 40.38
N TYR A 72 -11.03 20.06 39.86
CA TYR A 72 -10.50 21.20 40.60
C TYR A 72 -11.27 21.41 41.91
N GLY A 73 -10.53 21.44 43.04
CA GLY A 73 -11.10 21.62 44.39
C GLY A 73 -11.77 20.38 45.00
N LYS A 74 -11.78 19.21 44.34
CA LYS A 74 -12.32 17.97 44.93
C LYS A 74 -11.26 17.25 45.79
N LYS A 75 -11.68 16.70 46.94
CA LYS A 75 -10.79 16.04 47.92
C LYS A 75 -10.18 14.72 47.43
N ASP A 76 -10.97 13.91 46.71
CA ASP A 76 -10.57 12.58 46.22
C ASP A 76 -10.20 12.60 44.73
N THR A 77 -9.37 13.57 44.33
CA THR A 77 -8.95 13.71 42.93
C THR A 77 -7.98 12.59 42.54
N PRO A 78 -8.29 11.77 41.53
CA PRO A 78 -7.34 10.78 41.01
C PRO A 78 -6.14 11.48 40.37
N LEU A 79 -5.05 10.74 40.17
CA LEU A 79 -3.98 11.20 39.27
C LEU A 79 -4.57 11.35 37.86
N ILE A 80 -4.35 12.49 37.20
CA ILE A 80 -4.84 12.76 35.84
C ILE A 80 -3.62 13.10 34.98
N ILE A 81 -3.33 12.26 33.99
CA ILE A 81 -2.30 12.49 32.97
C ILE A 81 -2.95 12.64 31.59
N GLY A 82 -2.30 13.36 30.68
CA GLY A 82 -2.72 13.61 29.31
C GLY A 82 -1.78 12.96 28.31
N GLY A 83 -2.33 12.52 27.19
CA GLY A 83 -1.57 11.97 26.08
C GLY A 83 -2.21 12.23 24.74
N ARG A 84 -1.39 12.27 23.69
CA ARG A 84 -1.83 12.47 22.30
C ARG A 84 -1.75 11.18 21.52
N TYR A 85 -2.71 10.98 20.62
CA TYR A 85 -2.74 9.84 19.72
C TYR A 85 -3.31 10.21 18.34
N GLY A 86 -3.06 9.34 17.35
CA GLY A 86 -3.87 9.30 16.13
C GLY A 86 -3.90 10.54 15.25
N LEU A 87 -2.95 11.47 15.40
CA LEU A 87 -2.86 12.70 14.58
C LEU A 87 -2.77 12.32 13.10
N SER A 88 -3.51 13.01 12.25
CA SER A 88 -3.51 12.79 10.80
C SER A 88 -3.72 11.32 10.40
N SER A 89 -4.60 10.62 11.12
CA SER A 89 -4.91 9.19 10.91
C SER A 89 -3.77 8.22 11.22
N LYS A 90 -2.77 8.62 12.01
CA LYS A 90 -1.77 7.70 12.56
C LYS A 90 -2.46 6.47 13.17
N ASP A 91 -2.08 5.28 12.71
CA ASP A 91 -2.69 4.04 13.17
C ASP A 91 -2.39 3.87 14.66
N THR A 92 -3.44 3.61 15.45
CA THR A 92 -3.32 3.37 16.89
C THR A 92 -3.67 1.93 17.13
N LYS A 93 -2.75 1.18 17.73
CA LYS A 93 -2.86 -0.27 17.87
C LYS A 93 -3.22 -0.69 19.29
N PRO A 94 -3.70 -1.92 19.51
CA PRO A 94 -3.97 -2.43 20.85
C PRO A 94 -2.76 -2.30 21.80
N GLU A 95 -1.56 -2.61 21.33
CA GLU A 95 -0.32 -2.51 22.09
C GLU A 95 0.03 -1.07 22.51
N ASP A 96 -0.35 -0.06 21.72
CA ASP A 96 -0.20 1.35 22.08
C ASP A 96 -1.13 1.72 23.24
N LEU A 97 -2.37 1.21 23.20
CA LEU A 97 -3.37 1.45 24.23
C LEU A 97 -3.05 0.71 25.53
N ILE A 98 -2.49 -0.51 25.44
CA ILE A 98 -1.99 -1.23 26.61
C ILE A 98 -0.85 -0.45 27.27
N ALA A 99 0.06 0.15 26.48
CA ALA A 99 1.15 0.97 27.01
C ALA A 99 0.64 2.17 27.82
N VAL A 100 -0.53 2.73 27.48
CA VAL A 100 -1.18 3.79 28.29
C VAL A 100 -1.58 3.27 29.67
N TYR A 101 -2.17 2.08 29.76
CA TYR A 101 -2.52 1.45 31.04
C TYR A 101 -1.27 1.05 31.83
N GLU A 102 -0.25 0.50 31.17
CA GLU A 102 1.03 0.20 31.81
C GLU A 102 1.72 1.47 32.34
N ASN A 103 1.62 2.59 31.62
CA ASN A 103 2.11 3.89 32.10
C ASN A 103 1.36 4.34 33.36
N LEU A 104 0.03 4.19 33.41
CA LEU A 104 -0.77 4.49 34.61
C LEU A 104 -0.40 3.61 35.81
N GLU A 105 0.11 2.40 35.60
CA GLU A 105 0.53 1.50 36.69
C GLU A 105 1.86 1.90 37.34
N ARG A 106 2.69 2.70 36.65
CA ARG A 106 3.99 3.16 37.14
C ARG A 106 3.85 3.98 38.43
N ASN A 107 4.92 3.98 39.23
CA ASN A 107 5.03 4.84 40.41
C ASN A 107 5.01 6.32 40.00
N GLU A 108 5.68 6.64 38.90
CA GLU A 108 5.73 7.96 38.28
C GLU A 108 5.28 7.84 36.81
N PRO A 109 3.96 7.89 36.54
CA PRO A 109 3.43 7.87 35.19
C PRO A 109 3.91 9.08 34.39
N LYS A 110 4.32 8.87 33.15
CA LYS A 110 4.68 9.95 32.23
C LYS A 110 3.41 10.73 31.87
N ASP A 111 3.41 12.04 32.12
CA ASP A 111 2.38 12.97 31.64
C ASP A 111 2.78 13.58 30.27
N HIS A 112 1.83 14.19 29.57
CA HIS A 112 1.99 14.82 28.25
C HIS A 112 2.61 13.90 27.18
N PHE A 113 2.28 12.61 27.25
CA PHE A 113 2.90 11.59 26.42
C PHE A 113 2.33 11.55 24.99
N THR A 114 2.99 10.81 24.11
CA THR A 114 2.47 10.40 22.80
C THR A 114 2.46 8.88 22.69
N ILE A 115 1.60 8.33 21.84
CA ILE A 115 1.60 6.90 21.47
C ILE A 115 1.67 6.72 19.95
N SER A 116 2.02 5.51 19.51
CA SER A 116 2.14 5.13 18.09
C SER A 116 3.26 5.82 17.30
N ILE A 117 4.17 6.54 17.96
CA ILE A 117 5.38 7.13 17.35
C ILE A 117 6.60 6.88 18.24
N THR A 118 7.78 6.96 17.65
CA THR A 118 9.05 7.02 18.37
C THR A 118 9.50 8.48 18.45
N ASP A 119 9.29 9.11 19.60
CA ASP A 119 9.80 10.46 19.89
C ASP A 119 11.12 10.36 20.65
N ASP A 120 12.20 10.33 19.88
CA ASP A 120 13.59 10.28 20.34
C ASP A 120 14.24 11.68 20.46
N VAL A 121 13.43 12.74 20.35
CA VAL A 121 13.87 14.14 20.46
C VAL A 121 13.39 14.76 21.76
N THR A 122 12.08 14.71 22.02
CA THR A 122 11.47 15.25 23.25
C THR A 122 11.10 14.17 24.26
N PHE A 123 11.28 12.89 23.90
CA PHE A 123 11.08 11.74 24.77
C PHE A 123 9.67 11.66 25.38
N HIS A 124 8.65 12.18 24.70
CA HIS A 124 7.26 12.09 25.16
C HIS A 124 6.59 10.75 24.80
N SER A 125 7.10 10.00 23.82
CA SER A 125 6.48 8.74 23.43
C SER A 125 6.53 7.70 24.54
N LEU A 126 5.45 6.92 24.66
CA LEU A 126 5.44 5.66 25.37
C LEU A 126 5.90 4.55 24.40
N PRO A 127 6.82 3.66 24.82
CA PRO A 127 7.11 2.47 24.02
C PRO A 127 5.86 1.59 23.95
N PRO A 128 5.52 1.02 22.78
CA PRO A 128 4.38 0.12 22.67
C PRO A 128 4.63 -1.13 23.51
N SER A 129 3.55 -1.72 24.05
CA SER A 129 3.62 -3.02 24.71
C SER A 129 3.91 -4.14 23.70
N ALA A 130 4.05 -5.38 24.17
CA ALA A 130 4.17 -6.52 23.26
C ALA A 130 2.94 -6.60 22.32
N PRO A 131 3.11 -6.91 21.03
CA PRO A 131 2.00 -7.06 20.10
C PRO A 131 0.96 -8.06 20.61
N VAL A 132 -0.32 -7.70 20.51
CA VAL A 132 -1.43 -8.56 20.93
C VAL A 132 -2.50 -8.62 19.86
N ASP A 133 -3.10 -9.79 19.73
CA ASP A 133 -4.30 -9.96 18.92
C ASP A 133 -5.54 -9.86 19.82
N VAL A 134 -6.26 -8.75 19.68
CA VAL A 134 -7.54 -8.51 20.37
C VAL A 134 -8.74 -8.79 19.46
N THR A 135 -8.50 -9.40 18.30
CA THR A 135 -9.55 -9.73 17.34
C THR A 135 -10.50 -10.76 17.95
N PRO A 136 -11.83 -10.58 17.85
CA PRO A 136 -12.78 -11.58 18.28
C PRO A 136 -12.50 -12.95 17.65
N GLU A 137 -12.62 -14.00 18.45
CA GLU A 137 -12.43 -15.37 17.97
C GLU A 137 -13.39 -15.69 16.82
N GLY A 138 -12.88 -16.36 15.79
CA GLY A 138 -13.63 -16.70 14.59
C GLY A 138 -13.80 -15.55 13.58
N THR A 139 -13.11 -14.41 13.77
CA THR A 139 -13.01 -13.38 12.73
C THR A 139 -11.95 -13.75 11.70
N TYR A 140 -12.35 -13.74 10.44
CA TYR A 140 -11.49 -13.89 9.27
C TYR A 140 -10.96 -12.53 8.83
N GLU A 141 -9.66 -12.42 8.62
CA GLU A 141 -9.00 -11.17 8.22
C GLU A 141 -8.30 -11.33 6.86
N ALA A 142 -8.57 -10.42 5.93
CA ALA A 142 -8.04 -10.47 4.57
C ALA A 142 -7.40 -9.14 4.16
N VAL A 143 -6.26 -9.21 3.47
CA VAL A 143 -5.52 -8.04 2.96
C VAL A 143 -5.32 -8.18 1.46
N PHE A 144 -5.61 -7.12 0.71
CA PHE A 144 -5.48 -7.10 -0.75
C PHE A 144 -4.59 -5.93 -1.18
N TYR A 145 -3.49 -6.26 -1.86
CA TYR A 145 -2.59 -5.29 -2.47
C TYR A 145 -2.95 -5.14 -3.95
N GLY A 146 -3.45 -3.96 -4.29
CA GLY A 146 -3.80 -3.57 -5.67
C GLY A 146 -3.08 -2.30 -6.11
N ILE A 147 -3.32 -1.91 -7.36
CA ILE A 147 -2.84 -0.65 -7.94
C ILE A 147 -4.01 0.27 -8.28
N GLY A 148 -3.84 1.57 -8.07
CA GLY A 148 -4.85 2.57 -8.37
C GLY A 148 -5.39 2.40 -9.80
N SER A 149 -6.72 2.23 -9.89
CA SER A 149 -7.50 1.98 -11.12
C SER A 149 -7.56 0.54 -11.65
N ASP A 150 -7.04 -0.47 -10.94
CA ASP A 150 -7.19 -1.89 -11.32
C ASP A 150 -8.57 -2.50 -10.98
N GLY A 151 -9.35 -1.82 -10.13
CA GLY A 151 -10.67 -2.26 -9.68
C GLY A 151 -10.69 -3.09 -8.40
N THR A 152 -9.55 -3.33 -7.74
CA THR A 152 -9.40 -4.11 -6.50
C THR A 152 -10.31 -3.60 -5.38
N VAL A 153 -10.26 -2.30 -5.10
CA VAL A 153 -11.11 -1.66 -4.08
C VAL A 153 -12.60 -1.85 -4.39
N GLY A 154 -12.98 -1.72 -5.66
CA GLY A 154 -14.36 -1.90 -6.10
C GLY A 154 -14.84 -3.33 -5.91
N ALA A 155 -14.03 -4.30 -6.31
CA ALA A 155 -14.27 -5.72 -6.08
C ALA A 155 -14.40 -6.04 -4.59
N ASN A 156 -13.52 -5.50 -3.75
CA ASN A 156 -13.59 -5.72 -2.30
C ASN A 156 -14.86 -5.14 -1.67
N LYS A 157 -15.28 -3.93 -2.05
CA LYS A 157 -16.57 -3.37 -1.62
C LYS A 157 -17.74 -4.27 -2.04
N ASN A 158 -17.67 -4.86 -3.23
CA ASN A 158 -18.66 -5.81 -3.70
C ASN A 158 -18.62 -7.13 -2.92
N SER A 159 -17.45 -7.69 -2.65
CA SER A 159 -17.29 -8.91 -1.82
C SER A 159 -17.86 -8.73 -0.42
N ILE A 160 -17.59 -7.60 0.22
CA ILE A 160 -18.13 -7.25 1.54
C ILE A 160 -19.66 -7.22 1.51
N LYS A 161 -20.23 -6.62 0.46
CA LYS A 161 -21.67 -6.59 0.29
C LYS A 161 -22.25 -7.99 0.06
N ILE A 162 -21.63 -8.80 -0.78
CA ILE A 162 -22.06 -10.19 -1.02
C ILE A 162 -22.05 -10.98 0.29
N ILE A 163 -20.97 -10.90 1.06
CA ILE A 163 -20.86 -11.64 2.33
C ILE A 163 -21.90 -11.13 3.34
N GLY A 164 -22.04 -9.81 3.50
CA GLY A 164 -23.00 -9.22 4.43
C GLY A 164 -24.47 -9.45 4.06
N ASP A 165 -24.80 -9.49 2.75
CA ASP A 165 -26.18 -9.72 2.29
C ASP A 165 -26.56 -11.22 2.27
N THR A 166 -25.57 -12.13 2.29
CA THR A 166 -25.81 -13.58 2.11
C THR A 166 -25.49 -14.44 3.33
N THR A 167 -24.99 -13.83 4.41
CA THR A 167 -24.60 -14.47 5.66
C THR A 167 -24.98 -13.60 6.87
N ASP A 168 -24.96 -14.19 8.07
CA ASP A 168 -25.13 -13.44 9.33
C ASP A 168 -23.81 -12.84 9.86
N LEU A 169 -22.76 -12.79 9.03
CA LEU A 169 -21.45 -12.28 9.44
C LEU A 169 -21.45 -10.74 9.44
N TYR A 170 -20.92 -10.17 10.51
CA TYR A 170 -20.48 -8.78 10.51
C TYR A 170 -19.34 -8.63 9.53
N SER A 171 -19.39 -7.59 8.71
CA SER A 171 -18.36 -7.25 7.74
C SER A 171 -17.78 -5.88 8.02
N GLN A 172 -16.46 -5.77 8.03
CA GLN A 172 -15.74 -4.51 8.19
C GLN A 172 -14.76 -4.33 7.02
N ALA A 173 -14.63 -3.09 6.56
CA ALA A 173 -13.78 -2.72 5.44
C ALA A 173 -13.03 -1.43 5.75
N TYR A 174 -11.73 -1.42 5.50
CA TYR A 174 -10.94 -0.20 5.42
C TYR A 174 -10.06 -0.24 4.18
N PHE A 175 -9.90 0.90 3.51
CA PHE A 175 -9.13 1.01 2.28
C PHE A 175 -8.07 2.10 2.45
N ALA A 176 -6.80 1.71 2.48
CA ALA A 176 -5.68 2.63 2.43
C ALA A 176 -5.34 2.91 0.96
N TYR A 177 -5.27 4.19 0.61
CA TYR A 177 -4.92 4.65 -0.72
C TYR A 177 -3.60 5.43 -0.64
N ASP A 178 -2.78 5.29 -1.67
CA ASP A 178 -1.66 6.18 -1.91
C ASP A 178 -2.15 7.60 -2.27
N SER A 179 -1.30 8.58 -2.01
CA SER A 179 -1.40 9.96 -2.51
C SER A 179 -1.40 10.05 -4.05
N LYS A 180 -0.79 9.06 -4.73
CA LYS A 180 -0.69 9.00 -6.19
C LYS A 180 -2.07 8.71 -6.81
N LYS A 181 -2.61 9.68 -7.55
CA LYS A 181 -3.94 9.59 -8.22
C LYS A 181 -4.09 8.38 -9.14
N SER A 182 -3.01 7.93 -9.79
CA SER A 182 -3.00 6.77 -10.66
C SER A 182 -1.72 5.96 -10.47
N GLY A 183 -1.86 4.63 -10.53
CA GLY A 183 -0.73 3.72 -10.35
C GLY A 183 -0.20 3.62 -8.91
N GLY A 184 -0.83 4.31 -7.95
CA GLY A 184 -0.45 4.24 -6.53
C GLY A 184 -0.83 2.90 -5.92
N VAL A 185 -0.19 2.52 -4.81
CA VAL A 185 -0.58 1.30 -4.10
C VAL A 185 -1.94 1.49 -3.41
N THR A 186 -2.76 0.44 -3.40
CA THR A 186 -3.98 0.39 -2.60
C THR A 186 -3.96 -0.86 -1.75
N ILE A 187 -4.30 -0.72 -0.47
CA ILE A 187 -4.33 -1.83 0.49
C ILE A 187 -5.73 -1.89 1.08
N SER A 188 -6.44 -2.99 0.81
CA SER A 188 -7.77 -3.22 1.35
C SER A 188 -7.67 -4.15 2.54
N HIS A 189 -8.19 -3.72 3.69
CA HIS A 189 -8.26 -4.48 4.94
C HIS A 189 -9.70 -4.90 5.19
N LEU A 190 -9.96 -6.19 5.14
CA LEU A 190 -11.29 -6.78 5.25
C LEU A 190 -11.35 -7.65 6.49
N ARG A 191 -12.46 -7.59 7.23
CA ARG A 191 -12.73 -8.50 8.34
C ARG A 191 -14.17 -9.01 8.27
N PHE A 192 -14.34 -10.30 8.58
CA PHE A 192 -15.64 -10.96 8.60
C PHE A 192 -15.76 -11.83 9.85
N GLY A 193 -16.85 -11.74 10.61
CA GLY A 193 -16.97 -12.54 11.83
C GLY A 193 -18.38 -12.59 12.38
N LYS A 194 -18.64 -13.57 13.26
CA LYS A 194 -19.95 -13.76 13.90
C LYS A 194 -20.26 -12.70 14.96
N ASN A 195 -19.23 -12.06 15.50
CA ASN A 195 -19.33 -11.04 16.53
C ASN A 195 -19.15 -9.63 15.92
N PRO A 196 -19.76 -8.58 16.50
CA PRO A 196 -19.51 -7.21 16.09
C PRO A 196 -18.01 -6.86 16.08
N ILE A 197 -17.54 -6.27 14.97
CA ILE A 197 -16.13 -5.99 14.74
C ILE A 197 -15.81 -4.56 15.16
N HIS A 198 -15.16 -4.40 16.32
CA HIS A 198 -14.73 -3.11 16.89
C HIS A 198 -13.23 -2.86 16.72
N LEU A 199 -12.73 -2.96 15.48
CA LEU A 199 -11.29 -2.87 15.18
C LEU A 199 -11.01 -1.81 14.11
N PRO A 200 -11.07 -0.50 14.41
CA PRO A 200 -10.80 0.57 13.45
C PRO A 200 -9.29 0.79 13.25
N SER A 201 -8.56 -0.30 12.96
CA SER A 201 -7.11 -0.35 12.70
C SER A 201 -6.82 -1.26 11.50
N TYR A 202 -5.60 -1.21 10.99
CA TYR A 202 -5.15 -2.12 9.93
C TYR A 202 -5.14 -3.58 10.39
N VAL A 203 -5.34 -4.50 9.45
CA VAL A 203 -5.17 -5.93 9.68
C VAL A 203 -3.68 -6.20 9.87
N SER A 204 -3.32 -6.74 11.04
CA SER A 204 -1.95 -7.09 11.38
C SER A 204 -1.66 -8.58 11.20
N ASN A 205 -2.68 -9.43 11.41
CA ASN A 205 -2.55 -10.88 11.38
C ASN A 205 -3.49 -11.50 10.32
N PRO A 206 -3.24 -11.32 9.01
CA PRO A 206 -4.18 -11.79 8.00
C PRO A 206 -4.26 -13.33 7.94
N ASP A 207 -5.49 -13.83 7.74
CA ASP A 207 -5.76 -15.20 7.28
C ASP A 207 -5.55 -15.34 5.77
N PHE A 208 -5.70 -14.24 5.03
CA PHE A 208 -5.56 -14.19 3.58
C PHE A 208 -4.83 -12.93 3.13
N VAL A 209 -3.91 -13.10 2.18
CA VAL A 209 -3.23 -12.01 1.48
C VAL A 209 -3.36 -12.22 -0.02
N ALA A 210 -3.81 -11.20 -0.76
CA ALA A 210 -3.75 -11.17 -2.21
C ALA A 210 -2.80 -10.09 -2.71
N CYS A 211 -2.00 -10.43 -3.73
CA CYS A 211 -1.19 -9.49 -4.49
C CYS A 211 -1.68 -9.48 -5.94
N HIS A 212 -2.22 -8.34 -6.40
CA HIS A 212 -2.74 -8.21 -7.76
C HIS A 212 -1.68 -7.65 -8.74
N VAL A 213 -0.49 -7.30 -8.24
CA VAL A 213 0.56 -6.58 -8.96
C VAL A 213 1.92 -7.24 -8.70
N PRO A 214 2.45 -8.06 -9.63
CA PRO A 214 3.70 -8.79 -9.43
C PRO A 214 4.88 -7.94 -8.95
N SER A 215 5.00 -6.69 -9.42
CA SER A 215 6.11 -5.79 -9.07
C SER A 215 6.16 -5.37 -7.59
N TYR A 216 5.17 -5.75 -6.78
CA TYR A 216 5.12 -5.49 -5.35
C TYR A 216 5.87 -6.52 -4.51
N LEU A 217 6.15 -7.71 -5.06
CA LEU A 217 6.81 -8.82 -4.36
C LEU A 217 8.14 -8.39 -3.70
N ASP A 218 8.95 -7.61 -4.41
CA ASP A 218 10.26 -7.14 -3.93
C ASP A 218 10.22 -5.84 -3.11
N LYS A 219 9.05 -5.19 -3.02
CA LYS A 219 8.90 -3.82 -2.51
C LYS A 219 8.22 -3.75 -1.15
N TYR A 220 7.27 -4.64 -0.89
CA TYR A 220 6.44 -4.58 0.30
C TYR A 220 6.46 -5.90 1.07
N ASP A 221 6.47 -5.82 2.40
CA ASP A 221 6.43 -6.99 3.28
C ASP A 221 5.00 -7.55 3.40
N MET A 222 4.42 -7.99 2.28
CA MET A 222 2.98 -8.32 2.18
C MET A 222 2.54 -9.47 3.07
N LEU A 223 3.43 -10.42 3.36
CA LEU A 223 3.16 -11.59 4.20
C LEU A 223 3.51 -11.36 5.68
N LYS A 224 3.89 -10.15 6.07
CA LYS A 224 4.18 -9.83 7.48
C LYS A 224 2.93 -10.12 8.33
N GLY A 225 3.11 -10.93 9.36
CA GLY A 225 2.05 -11.30 10.30
C GLY A 225 1.04 -12.33 9.80
N ILE A 226 1.19 -12.89 8.59
CA ILE A 226 0.26 -13.91 8.08
C ILE A 226 0.14 -15.07 9.07
N LYS A 227 -1.10 -15.47 9.35
CA LYS A 227 -1.40 -16.56 10.29
C LYS A 227 -0.91 -17.90 9.73
N LYS A 228 -0.67 -18.84 10.64
CA LYS A 228 -0.36 -20.23 10.29
C LYS A 228 -1.48 -20.84 9.44
N ASN A 229 -1.13 -21.54 8.36
CA ASN A 229 -2.02 -22.06 7.33
C ASN A 229 -2.83 -20.99 6.58
N GLY A 230 -2.41 -19.72 6.66
CA GLY A 230 -2.99 -18.63 5.88
C GLY A 230 -2.80 -18.83 4.37
N THR A 231 -3.55 -18.07 3.58
CA THR A 231 -3.55 -18.21 2.12
C THR A 231 -2.90 -16.99 1.46
N PHE A 232 -2.02 -17.23 0.49
CA PHE A 232 -1.47 -16.20 -0.39
C PHE A 232 -1.94 -16.43 -1.82
N LEU A 233 -2.57 -15.41 -2.43
CA LEU A 233 -3.02 -15.43 -3.83
C LEU A 233 -2.25 -14.37 -4.64
N LEU A 234 -1.60 -14.78 -5.71
CA LEU A 234 -0.84 -13.90 -6.60
C LEU A 234 -1.47 -13.86 -8.00
N ASN A 235 -1.78 -12.67 -8.49
CA ASN A 235 -1.95 -12.45 -9.93
C ASN A 235 -0.57 -12.57 -10.59
N SER A 236 -0.33 -13.63 -11.36
CA SER A 236 0.98 -13.97 -11.92
C SER A 236 0.87 -14.13 -13.43
N ILE A 237 1.74 -13.44 -14.18
CA ILE A 237 1.94 -13.69 -15.62
C ILE A 237 2.89 -14.86 -15.87
N TRP A 238 3.53 -15.37 -14.83
CA TRP A 238 4.48 -16.48 -14.86
C TRP A 238 3.76 -17.79 -14.56
N ASP A 239 4.24 -18.86 -15.19
CA ASP A 239 3.72 -20.20 -14.93
C ASP A 239 4.17 -20.76 -13.56
N LYS A 240 3.70 -21.96 -13.24
CA LYS A 240 3.98 -22.65 -11.96
C LYS A 240 5.48 -22.86 -11.67
N ASN A 241 6.32 -22.94 -12.70
CA ASN A 241 7.75 -23.17 -12.57
C ASN A 241 8.49 -21.84 -12.50
N GLU A 242 8.12 -20.90 -13.36
CA GLU A 242 8.75 -19.59 -13.49
C GLU A 242 8.49 -18.71 -12.26
N VAL A 243 7.28 -18.73 -11.70
CA VAL A 243 6.89 -17.88 -10.57
C VAL A 243 7.86 -18.00 -9.38
N LEU A 244 8.42 -19.19 -9.16
CA LEU A 244 9.34 -19.44 -8.06
C LEU A 244 10.65 -18.66 -8.18
N ASN A 245 11.05 -18.25 -9.39
CA ASN A 245 12.23 -17.41 -9.60
C ASN A 245 11.98 -15.93 -9.24
N HIS A 246 10.69 -15.53 -9.18
CA HIS A 246 10.29 -14.15 -8.92
C HIS A 246 9.83 -13.92 -7.47
N ILE A 247 9.57 -14.97 -6.68
CA ILE A 247 9.25 -14.81 -5.26
C ILE A 247 10.54 -14.61 -4.44
N PRO A 248 10.66 -13.52 -3.67
CA PRO A 248 11.84 -13.26 -2.84
C PRO A 248 12.03 -14.32 -1.76
N SER A 249 13.29 -14.54 -1.39
CA SER A 249 13.69 -15.50 -0.35
C SER A 249 13.03 -15.21 1.00
N SER A 250 12.83 -13.93 1.34
CA SER A 250 12.11 -13.51 2.56
C SER A 250 10.65 -13.99 2.59
N MET A 251 9.94 -13.87 1.47
CA MET A 251 8.57 -14.37 1.33
C MET A 251 8.53 -15.90 1.35
N LYS A 252 9.45 -16.56 0.63
CA LYS A 252 9.57 -18.03 0.65
C LYS A 252 9.75 -18.59 2.07
N ARG A 253 10.60 -17.95 2.88
CA ARG A 253 10.77 -18.28 4.30
C ARG A 253 9.47 -18.17 5.08
N ILE A 254 8.78 -17.02 4.99
CA ILE A 254 7.52 -16.80 5.71
C ILE A 254 6.49 -17.86 5.31
N MET A 255 6.35 -18.12 4.00
CA MET A 255 5.43 -19.14 3.51
C MET A 255 5.71 -20.52 4.10
N ALA A 256 6.97 -20.94 4.14
CA ALA A 256 7.32 -22.25 4.70
C ALA A 256 7.20 -22.30 6.22
N GLN A 257 7.57 -21.23 6.93
CA GLN A 257 7.43 -21.13 8.39
C GLN A 257 5.97 -21.18 8.83
N GLN A 258 5.10 -20.45 8.13
CA GLN A 258 3.67 -20.36 8.46
C GLN A 258 2.83 -21.42 7.73
N GLN A 259 3.41 -22.31 6.93
CA GLN A 259 2.69 -23.31 6.14
C GLN A 259 1.60 -22.67 5.25
N VAL A 260 1.95 -21.56 4.60
CA VAL A 260 1.03 -20.80 3.75
C VAL A 260 0.57 -21.65 2.57
N LYS A 261 -0.72 -21.56 2.24
CA LYS A 261 -1.27 -22.11 1.00
C LYS A 261 -1.08 -21.08 -0.11
N PHE A 262 -0.23 -21.39 -1.08
CA PHE A 262 0.13 -20.45 -2.14
C PHE A 262 -0.61 -20.78 -3.43
N TYR A 263 -1.35 -19.81 -3.97
CA TYR A 263 -2.09 -19.91 -5.22
C TYR A 263 -1.66 -18.82 -6.20
N ILE A 264 -1.65 -19.15 -7.49
CA ILE A 264 -1.45 -18.21 -8.59
C ILE A 264 -2.61 -18.24 -9.58
N ILE A 265 -2.81 -17.14 -10.30
CA ILE A 265 -3.72 -17.05 -11.45
C ILE A 265 -3.21 -15.96 -12.41
N ASP A 266 -3.22 -16.22 -13.71
CA ASP A 266 -2.92 -15.18 -14.71
C ASP A 266 -4.19 -14.41 -15.08
N ALA A 267 -4.60 -13.51 -14.17
CA ALA A 267 -5.78 -12.70 -14.42
C ALA A 267 -5.56 -11.71 -15.58
N THR A 268 -4.30 -11.36 -15.89
CA THR A 268 -3.95 -10.44 -16.97
C THR A 268 -4.25 -11.06 -18.34
N GLU A 269 -3.79 -12.28 -18.56
CA GLU A 269 -4.01 -13.01 -19.80
C GLU A 269 -5.47 -13.46 -19.93
N ILE A 270 -6.10 -13.94 -18.84
CA ILE A 270 -7.54 -14.23 -18.81
C ILE A 270 -8.34 -13.00 -19.23
N ALA A 271 -8.03 -11.83 -18.68
CA ALA A 271 -8.72 -10.58 -19.00
C ALA A 271 -8.59 -10.20 -20.48
N LYS A 272 -7.43 -10.44 -21.12
CA LYS A 272 -7.25 -10.23 -22.57
C LYS A 272 -8.12 -11.19 -23.38
N GLN A 273 -8.11 -12.48 -23.04
CA GLN A 273 -8.85 -13.52 -23.76
C GLN A 273 -10.37 -13.31 -23.72
N VAL A 274 -10.90 -12.81 -22.60
CA VAL A 274 -12.34 -12.50 -22.46
C VAL A 274 -12.72 -11.11 -22.98
N GLY A 275 -11.78 -10.35 -23.55
CA GLY A 275 -12.04 -9.03 -24.14
C GLY A 275 -12.23 -7.89 -23.13
N LEU A 276 -11.59 -8.00 -21.94
CA LEU A 276 -11.57 -6.99 -20.88
C LEU A 276 -10.12 -6.61 -20.47
N PRO A 277 -9.24 -6.23 -21.42
CA PRO A 277 -7.83 -5.98 -21.12
C PRO A 277 -7.65 -4.93 -20.01
N GLY A 278 -6.77 -5.23 -19.05
CA GLY A 278 -6.49 -4.37 -17.90
C GLY A 278 -7.54 -4.41 -16.77
N ARG A 279 -8.58 -5.26 -16.87
CA ARG A 279 -9.59 -5.42 -15.81
C ARG A 279 -9.54 -6.81 -15.21
N THR A 280 -8.69 -6.96 -14.19
CA THR A 280 -8.50 -8.23 -13.48
C THR A 280 -9.42 -8.41 -12.27
N ASN A 281 -10.15 -7.36 -11.89
CA ASN A 281 -10.92 -7.27 -10.65
C ASN A 281 -11.93 -8.43 -10.45
N SER A 282 -12.78 -8.74 -11.43
CA SER A 282 -13.78 -9.82 -11.28
C SER A 282 -13.15 -11.21 -11.24
N ILE A 283 -12.02 -11.41 -11.93
CA ILE A 283 -11.26 -12.66 -11.94
C ILE A 283 -10.65 -12.88 -10.55
N MET A 284 -9.94 -11.87 -10.03
CA MET A 284 -9.32 -11.92 -8.70
C MET A 284 -10.35 -12.03 -7.58
N GLN A 285 -11.52 -11.39 -7.73
CA GLN A 285 -12.62 -11.51 -6.78
C GLN A 285 -13.16 -12.95 -6.73
N SER A 286 -13.34 -13.58 -7.88
CA SER A 286 -13.81 -14.96 -7.98
C SER A 286 -12.76 -15.92 -7.41
N ALA A 287 -11.48 -15.72 -7.72
CA ALA A 287 -10.37 -16.46 -7.16
C ALA A 287 -10.32 -16.35 -5.62
N PHE A 288 -10.56 -15.16 -5.04
CA PHE A 288 -10.69 -14.98 -3.60
C PHE A 288 -11.77 -15.88 -3.00
N PHE A 289 -12.99 -15.88 -3.55
CA PHE A 289 -14.05 -16.76 -3.03
C PHE A 289 -13.71 -18.25 -3.20
N LYS A 290 -13.04 -18.61 -4.31
CA LYS A 290 -12.63 -19.99 -4.58
C LYS A 290 -11.64 -20.53 -3.55
N VAL A 291 -10.60 -19.76 -3.22
CA VAL A 291 -9.51 -20.23 -2.34
C VAL A 291 -9.81 -20.06 -0.85
N THR A 292 -10.71 -19.15 -0.50
CA THR A 292 -11.06 -18.89 0.91
C THR A 292 -12.25 -19.72 1.40
N ASN A 293 -13.19 -20.04 0.50
CA ASN A 293 -14.43 -20.73 0.83
C ASN A 293 -15.18 -20.09 2.02
N ILE A 294 -15.10 -18.77 2.16
CA ILE A 294 -15.78 -18.02 3.23
C ILE A 294 -17.31 -18.12 3.15
N ILE A 295 -17.81 -18.29 1.91
CA ILE A 295 -19.15 -18.71 1.57
C ILE A 295 -19.04 -19.79 0.48
N PRO A 296 -20.08 -20.63 0.26
CA PRO A 296 -20.06 -21.60 -0.84
C PRO A 296 -19.76 -20.91 -2.17
N TYR A 297 -18.78 -21.46 -2.91
CA TYR A 297 -18.25 -20.83 -4.13
C TYR A 297 -19.34 -20.59 -5.18
N GLU A 298 -20.25 -21.54 -5.37
CA GLU A 298 -21.35 -21.46 -6.32
C GLU A 298 -22.28 -20.28 -5.98
N LYS A 299 -22.56 -20.08 -4.68
CA LYS A 299 -23.35 -18.94 -4.20
C LYS A 299 -22.61 -17.62 -4.42
N ALA A 300 -21.29 -17.60 -4.23
CA ALA A 300 -20.48 -16.41 -4.52
C ALA A 300 -20.56 -16.03 -6.01
N VAL A 301 -20.34 -16.99 -6.90
CA VAL A 301 -20.41 -16.79 -8.36
C VAL A 301 -21.78 -16.27 -8.79
N GLU A 302 -22.86 -16.85 -8.27
CA GLU A 302 -24.23 -16.39 -8.54
C GLU A 302 -24.40 -14.91 -8.16
N ASN A 303 -24.02 -14.54 -6.93
CA ASN A 303 -24.16 -13.17 -6.43
C ASN A 303 -23.27 -12.18 -7.20
N MET A 304 -22.07 -12.60 -7.60
CA MET A 304 -21.19 -11.80 -8.45
C MET A 304 -21.81 -11.53 -9.82
N LYS A 305 -22.41 -12.56 -10.45
CA LYS A 305 -23.12 -12.41 -11.73
C LYS A 305 -24.34 -11.48 -11.60
N GLN A 306 -25.13 -11.62 -10.53
CA GLN A 306 -26.23 -10.69 -10.22
C GLN A 306 -25.75 -9.23 -10.04
N ALA A 307 -24.59 -9.02 -9.39
CA ALA A 307 -24.01 -7.70 -9.22
C ALA A 307 -23.53 -7.10 -10.55
N VAL A 308 -22.96 -7.92 -11.45
CA VAL A 308 -22.59 -7.52 -12.82
C VAL A 308 -23.83 -7.08 -13.60
N GLU A 309 -24.92 -7.85 -13.56
CA GLU A 309 -26.18 -7.49 -14.23
C GLU A 309 -26.71 -6.14 -13.74
N LYS A 310 -26.75 -5.93 -12.42
CA LYS A 310 -27.19 -4.67 -11.83
C LYS A 310 -26.33 -3.47 -12.24
N THR A 311 -25.02 -3.69 -12.37
CA THR A 311 -24.05 -2.61 -12.65
C THR A 311 -23.91 -2.31 -14.14
N TYR A 312 -23.95 -3.34 -14.98
CA TYR A 312 -23.57 -3.28 -16.38
C TYR A 312 -24.69 -3.70 -17.35
N GLY A 313 -25.85 -4.17 -16.88
CA GLY A 313 -26.97 -4.57 -17.75
C GLY A 313 -27.41 -3.45 -18.70
N LYS A 314 -27.36 -2.19 -18.24
CA LYS A 314 -27.66 -1.01 -19.08
C LYS A 314 -26.59 -0.71 -20.15
N LYS A 315 -25.40 -1.32 -20.07
CA LYS A 315 -24.29 -1.11 -21.02
C LYS A 315 -24.27 -2.13 -22.16
N GLY A 316 -25.19 -3.10 -22.15
CA GLY A 316 -25.35 -4.09 -23.21
C GLY A 316 -24.90 -5.50 -22.81
N GLU A 317 -25.52 -6.48 -23.45
CA GLU A 317 -25.39 -7.91 -23.12
C GLU A 317 -23.97 -8.46 -23.36
N ASP A 318 -23.24 -7.94 -24.34
CA ASP A 318 -21.85 -8.32 -24.64
C ASP A 318 -20.93 -8.02 -23.43
N ILE A 319 -21.06 -6.84 -22.82
CA ILE A 319 -20.26 -6.46 -21.65
C ILE A 319 -20.59 -7.37 -20.47
N VAL A 320 -21.86 -7.70 -20.26
CA VAL A 320 -22.30 -8.63 -19.22
C VAL A 320 -21.69 -10.02 -19.44
N LYS A 321 -21.82 -10.58 -20.64
CA LYS A 321 -21.27 -11.90 -21.02
C LYS A 321 -19.75 -11.96 -20.81
N LYS A 322 -19.01 -10.93 -21.21
CA LYS A 322 -17.56 -10.83 -20.97
C LYS A 322 -17.21 -10.89 -19.48
N ASN A 323 -17.97 -10.19 -18.63
CA ASN A 323 -17.75 -10.25 -17.18
C ASN A 323 -18.14 -11.60 -16.59
N TYR A 324 -19.21 -12.26 -17.07
CA TYR A 324 -19.57 -13.61 -16.63
C TYR A 324 -18.46 -14.61 -16.93
N ASN A 325 -17.92 -14.59 -18.14
CA ASN A 325 -16.80 -15.44 -18.52
C ASN A 325 -15.56 -15.15 -17.65
N ALA A 326 -15.31 -13.89 -17.33
CA ALA A 326 -14.21 -13.50 -16.44
C ALA A 326 -14.40 -14.06 -15.01
N ILE A 327 -15.63 -14.07 -14.49
CA ILE A 327 -15.96 -14.66 -13.18
C ILE A 327 -15.75 -16.17 -13.20
N ASP A 328 -16.23 -16.86 -14.24
CA ASP A 328 -16.16 -18.32 -14.35
C ASP A 328 -14.70 -18.81 -14.41
N LYS A 329 -13.86 -18.11 -15.21
CA LYS A 329 -12.42 -18.36 -15.30
C LYS A 329 -11.65 -18.05 -14.01
N GLY A 330 -12.21 -17.27 -13.09
CA GLY A 330 -11.58 -17.01 -11.79
C GLY A 330 -11.41 -18.25 -10.90
N SER A 331 -12.06 -19.37 -11.25
CA SER A 331 -11.84 -20.67 -10.61
C SER A 331 -10.54 -21.37 -11.03
N GLU A 332 -9.89 -20.93 -12.10
CA GLU A 332 -8.67 -21.53 -12.70
C GLU A 332 -7.39 -21.20 -11.90
N VAL A 333 -7.49 -21.18 -10.57
CA VAL A 333 -6.35 -20.98 -9.67
C VAL A 333 -5.46 -22.23 -9.65
N ILE A 334 -4.15 -22.02 -9.61
CA ILE A 334 -3.15 -23.10 -9.53
C ILE A 334 -2.51 -23.05 -8.14
N GLU A 335 -2.56 -24.15 -7.41
CA GLU A 335 -1.82 -24.30 -6.16
C GLU A 335 -0.35 -24.56 -6.42
N ILE A 336 0.52 -23.81 -5.75
CA ILE A 336 1.97 -23.96 -5.80
C ILE A 336 2.44 -24.57 -4.48
N PRO A 337 3.02 -25.79 -4.52
CA PRO A 337 3.52 -26.43 -3.31
C PRO A 337 4.62 -25.58 -2.64
N VAL A 338 4.42 -25.25 -1.37
CA VAL A 338 5.42 -24.57 -0.56
C VAL A 338 6.45 -25.58 -0.06
N ASN A 339 7.73 -25.38 -0.41
CA ASN A 339 8.80 -26.25 0.02
C ASN A 339 9.19 -25.97 1.49
N PRO A 340 9.12 -26.96 2.40
CA PRO A 340 9.54 -26.79 3.80
C PRO A 340 10.99 -26.32 3.98
N GLU A 341 11.89 -26.66 3.05
CA GLU A 341 13.31 -26.26 3.10
C GLU A 341 13.50 -24.74 2.94
N TRP A 342 12.51 -24.03 2.40
CA TRP A 342 12.59 -22.60 2.23
C TRP A 342 12.75 -21.83 3.55
N LYS A 343 12.40 -22.43 4.70
CA LYS A 343 12.60 -21.85 6.04
C LYS A 343 14.05 -21.39 6.28
N ASN A 344 15.01 -22.04 5.63
CA ASN A 344 16.44 -21.85 5.84
C ASN A 344 17.13 -21.06 4.71
N LEU A 345 16.37 -20.47 3.78
CA LEU A 345 16.97 -19.69 2.68
C LEU A 345 17.75 -18.48 3.23
N PRO A 346 18.97 -18.21 2.72
CA PRO A 346 19.72 -17.04 3.11
C PRO A 346 19.01 -15.75 2.66
N ASP A 347 19.37 -14.64 3.28
CA ASP A 347 18.99 -13.32 2.78
C ASP A 347 19.62 -13.06 1.42
N GLU A 348 18.84 -12.46 0.53
CA GLU A 348 19.33 -12.01 -0.75
C GLU A 348 20.25 -10.82 -0.55
N LYS A 349 21.48 -10.93 -1.06
CA LYS A 349 22.40 -9.80 -1.12
C LYS A 349 21.93 -8.87 -2.24
N ARG A 350 21.35 -7.73 -1.87
CA ARG A 350 21.14 -6.63 -2.80
C ARG A 350 22.36 -5.73 -2.76
N GLU A 351 23.01 -5.50 -3.90
CA GLU A 351 24.04 -4.45 -3.99
C GLU A 351 23.37 -3.10 -3.74
N GLY A 352 23.85 -2.37 -2.74
CA GLY A 352 23.32 -1.05 -2.42
C GLY A 352 23.83 -0.02 -3.43
N GLU A 353 22.92 0.58 -4.20
CA GLU A 353 23.22 1.85 -4.87
C GLU A 353 23.44 2.93 -3.78
N LYS A 354 24.44 3.80 -3.98
CA LYS A 354 24.65 4.94 -3.08
C LYS A 354 23.62 6.01 -3.36
N TYR A 355 22.75 6.27 -2.40
CA TYR A 355 21.75 7.33 -2.47
C TYR A 355 22.14 8.53 -1.60
N PRO A 356 21.64 9.75 -1.91
CA PRO A 356 21.67 10.85 -0.96
C PRO A 356 20.97 10.47 0.35
N GLU A 357 21.45 10.99 1.48
CA GLU A 357 20.97 10.62 2.82
C GLU A 357 19.44 10.72 2.97
N PHE A 358 18.83 11.79 2.45
CA PHE A 358 17.38 11.95 2.50
C PHE A 358 16.63 10.85 1.75
N ILE A 359 17.17 10.40 0.62
CA ILE A 359 16.57 9.34 -0.18
C ILE A 359 16.64 8.02 0.59
N GLU A 360 17.82 7.70 1.14
CA GLU A 360 18.07 6.46 1.87
C GLU A 360 17.29 6.38 3.19
N LYS A 361 17.32 7.44 4.01
CA LYS A 361 16.79 7.42 5.38
C LYS A 361 15.33 7.83 5.50
N VAL A 362 14.77 8.53 4.51
CA VAL A 362 13.38 9.04 4.59
C VAL A 362 12.54 8.52 3.43
N MET A 363 12.94 8.78 2.19
CA MET A 363 12.12 8.47 1.02
C MET A 363 11.94 6.96 0.81
N ILE A 364 13.02 6.17 0.85
CA ILE A 364 12.97 4.72 0.64
C ILE A 364 12.10 4.05 1.70
N PRO A 365 12.28 4.30 3.02
CA PRO A 365 11.39 3.75 4.05
C PRO A 365 9.92 4.10 3.83
N ILE A 366 9.60 5.36 3.50
CA ILE A 366 8.21 5.78 3.22
C ILE A 366 7.65 5.02 2.01
N ASN A 367 8.40 4.96 0.91
CA ASN A 367 7.99 4.28 -0.31
C ASN A 367 7.86 2.76 -0.14
N SER A 368 8.56 2.16 0.81
CA SER A 368 8.45 0.75 1.20
C SER A 368 7.36 0.48 2.24
N LEU A 369 6.47 1.45 2.51
CA LEU A 369 5.39 1.37 3.52
C LEU A 369 5.90 1.20 4.96
N LYS A 370 7.11 1.71 5.24
CA LYS A 370 7.77 1.72 6.56
C LYS A 370 7.95 3.14 7.09
N GLY A 371 7.19 4.10 6.56
CA GLY A 371 7.24 5.50 7.03
C GLY A 371 6.81 5.65 8.49
N ASP A 372 5.98 4.75 9.00
CA ASP A 372 5.58 4.74 10.42
C ASP A 372 6.71 4.38 11.39
N ASP A 373 7.75 3.67 10.90
CA ASP A 373 8.91 3.27 11.69
C ASP A 373 9.95 4.41 11.84
N LEU A 374 9.80 5.50 11.07
CA LEU A 374 10.68 6.65 11.16
C LEU A 374 10.46 7.40 12.48
N PRO A 375 11.52 7.62 13.28
CA PRO A 375 11.41 8.39 14.51
C PRO A 375 11.28 9.89 14.22
N VAL A 376 10.96 10.68 15.25
CA VAL A 376 10.89 12.15 15.14
C VAL A 376 12.21 12.74 14.63
N SER A 377 13.36 12.20 15.06
CA SER A 377 14.69 12.64 14.62
C SER A 377 14.96 12.45 13.12
N ALA A 378 14.22 11.58 12.42
CA ALA A 378 14.33 11.43 10.96
C ALA A 378 13.95 12.72 10.20
N PHE A 379 13.24 13.62 10.87
CA PHE A 379 12.81 14.93 10.36
C PHE A 379 13.53 16.10 11.06
N ALA A 380 14.61 15.84 11.79
CA ALA A 380 15.43 16.90 12.39
C ALA A 380 15.96 17.86 11.32
N SER A 381 16.05 19.14 11.66
CA SER A 381 16.37 20.24 10.71
C SER A 381 15.33 20.43 9.58
N ARG A 382 14.14 19.83 9.74
CA ARG A 382 12.97 19.97 8.84
C ARG A 382 11.70 20.14 9.67
N GLU A 383 11.80 20.79 10.81
CA GLU A 383 10.69 21.03 11.75
C GLU A 383 9.56 21.85 11.08
N ASP A 384 9.91 22.60 10.04
CA ASP A 384 9.01 23.38 9.18
C ASP A 384 8.32 22.56 8.08
N GLY A 385 8.71 21.29 7.88
CA GLY A 385 8.19 20.41 6.85
C GLY A 385 8.83 20.59 5.46
N THR A 386 10.00 21.23 5.34
CA THR A 386 10.71 21.40 4.06
C THR A 386 11.32 20.09 3.54
N PHE A 387 11.15 19.78 2.25
CA PHE A 387 11.68 18.58 1.54
C PHE A 387 12.57 18.98 0.35
N PRO A 388 13.59 18.19 -0.03
CA PRO A 388 14.46 18.51 -1.16
C PRO A 388 13.74 18.30 -2.51
N ALA A 389 14.13 19.05 -3.53
CA ALA A 389 13.62 18.89 -4.89
C ALA A 389 14.23 17.67 -5.61
N GLY A 390 13.59 17.21 -6.68
CA GLY A 390 14.13 16.19 -7.58
C GLY A 390 14.13 14.76 -7.02
N THR A 391 13.40 14.48 -5.95
CA THR A 391 13.37 13.14 -5.32
C THR A 391 12.74 12.06 -6.22
N THR A 392 11.82 12.42 -7.10
CA THR A 392 11.10 11.47 -7.98
C THR A 392 12.01 10.69 -8.92
N GLN A 393 13.20 11.20 -9.24
CA GLN A 393 14.17 10.50 -10.09
C GLN A 393 14.62 9.16 -9.50
N TYR A 394 14.52 8.99 -8.17
CA TYR A 394 14.91 7.77 -7.46
C TYR A 394 13.77 6.76 -7.27
N GLU A 395 12.52 7.09 -7.63
CA GLU A 395 11.39 6.17 -7.38
C GLU A 395 11.39 4.94 -8.28
N LYS A 396 11.67 5.13 -9.58
CA LYS A 396 11.78 4.07 -10.62
C LYS A 396 10.71 2.98 -10.46
N ARG A 397 9.44 3.42 -10.41
CA ARG A 397 8.29 2.61 -9.95
C ARG A 397 8.05 1.35 -10.76
N GLY A 398 8.31 1.35 -12.07
CA GLY A 398 8.12 0.19 -12.94
C GLY A 398 6.69 -0.36 -12.90
N ILE A 399 5.69 0.53 -13.03
CA ILE A 399 4.26 0.18 -12.90
C ILE A 399 3.56 -0.05 -14.25
N ALA A 400 4.21 0.26 -15.37
CA ALA A 400 3.63 0.08 -16.69
C ALA A 400 3.57 -1.41 -17.06
N VAL A 401 2.46 -1.84 -17.64
CA VAL A 401 2.37 -3.16 -18.29
C VAL A 401 3.17 -3.14 -19.59
N ASP A 402 2.89 -2.15 -20.43
CA ASP A 402 3.58 -1.91 -21.69
C ASP A 402 4.27 -0.55 -21.70
N VAL A 403 5.42 -0.47 -22.36
CA VAL A 403 6.23 0.76 -22.56
C VAL A 403 6.54 0.94 -24.04
N PRO A 404 6.79 2.17 -24.51
CA PRO A 404 7.07 2.42 -25.93
C PRO A 404 8.48 1.94 -26.31
N GLU A 405 8.56 1.03 -27.28
CA GLU A 405 9.80 0.63 -27.96
C GLU A 405 10.06 1.58 -29.14
N TRP A 406 11.29 2.09 -29.25
CA TRP A 406 11.69 3.00 -30.32
C TRP A 406 12.30 2.29 -31.54
N ASN A 407 11.67 2.49 -32.70
CA ASN A 407 12.20 2.07 -33.99
C ASN A 407 12.83 3.25 -34.74
N PRO A 408 14.18 3.28 -34.90
CA PRO A 408 14.89 4.38 -35.53
C PRO A 408 14.58 4.53 -37.03
N GLU A 409 14.27 3.44 -37.75
CA GLU A 409 14.05 3.47 -39.20
C GLU A 409 12.88 4.40 -39.57
N PHE A 410 11.82 4.35 -38.76
CA PHE A 410 10.59 5.13 -38.97
C PHE A 410 10.59 6.47 -38.23
N CYS A 411 11.64 6.80 -37.48
CA CYS A 411 11.69 8.05 -36.72
C CYS A 411 12.04 9.25 -37.63
N ILE A 412 11.28 10.33 -37.49
CA ILE A 412 11.48 11.61 -38.22
C ILE A 412 12.07 12.73 -37.34
N GLN A 413 12.48 12.41 -36.10
CA GLN A 413 13.14 13.34 -35.16
C GLN A 413 12.31 14.59 -34.78
N CYS A 414 10.97 14.47 -34.78
CA CYS A 414 10.07 15.60 -34.50
C CYS A 414 9.88 15.94 -33.01
N ASN A 415 10.39 15.12 -32.09
CA ASN A 415 10.27 15.27 -30.62
C ASN A 415 8.85 15.31 -30.04
N LEU A 416 7.79 15.14 -30.85
CA LEU A 416 6.40 15.17 -30.38
C LEU A 416 6.12 14.14 -29.28
N CYS A 417 6.71 12.95 -29.38
CA CYS A 417 6.57 11.90 -28.38
C CYS A 417 7.05 12.35 -26.99
N SER A 418 8.11 13.17 -26.91
CA SER A 418 8.61 13.73 -25.67
C SER A 418 7.74 14.88 -25.17
N PHE A 419 7.33 15.77 -26.09
CA PHE A 419 6.45 16.90 -25.78
C PHE A 419 5.13 16.45 -25.15
N VAL A 420 4.49 15.39 -25.67
CA VAL A 420 3.21 14.91 -25.15
C VAL A 420 3.34 14.00 -23.93
N CYS A 421 4.55 13.63 -23.51
CA CYS A 421 4.73 12.71 -22.40
C CYS A 421 4.37 13.39 -21.07
N PRO A 422 3.32 12.95 -20.36
CA PRO A 422 2.90 13.63 -19.12
C PRO A 422 3.85 13.38 -17.93
N HIS A 423 4.86 12.52 -18.10
CA HIS A 423 5.80 12.13 -17.04
C HIS A 423 7.28 12.33 -17.42
N ALA A 424 7.56 12.99 -18.55
CA ALA A 424 8.92 13.15 -19.09
C ALA A 424 9.73 11.84 -19.18
N ALA A 425 9.05 10.70 -19.36
CA ALA A 425 9.61 9.36 -19.41
C ALA A 425 10.13 8.95 -20.80
N ILE A 426 10.02 9.82 -21.80
CA ILE A 426 10.59 9.64 -23.14
C ILE A 426 11.20 10.98 -23.55
N ARG A 427 12.49 10.98 -23.87
CA ARG A 427 13.27 12.20 -24.13
C ARG A 427 14.14 12.05 -25.38
N PRO A 428 14.31 13.11 -26.18
CA PRO A 428 15.30 13.15 -27.23
C PRO A 428 16.68 13.48 -26.63
N PHE A 429 17.69 12.82 -27.15
CA PHE A 429 19.08 13.05 -26.82
C PHE A 429 19.87 13.36 -28.08
N LEU A 430 20.71 14.39 -28.00
CA LEU A 430 21.75 14.69 -28.97
C LEU A 430 23.10 14.32 -28.37
N LEU A 431 23.88 13.53 -29.11
CA LEU A 431 25.17 13.02 -28.66
C LEU A 431 26.29 13.55 -29.55
N ASP A 432 27.37 14.05 -28.95
CA ASP A 432 28.61 14.34 -29.68
C ASP A 432 29.48 13.08 -29.86
N GLU A 433 30.56 13.20 -30.62
CA GLU A 433 31.47 12.08 -30.91
C GLU A 433 32.03 11.41 -29.65
N LYS A 434 32.28 12.16 -28.58
CA LYS A 434 32.83 11.60 -27.33
C LYS A 434 31.77 10.79 -26.58
N GLU A 435 30.54 11.30 -26.52
CA GLU A 435 29.42 10.59 -25.91
C GLU A 435 29.05 9.33 -26.72
N VAL A 436 29.09 9.41 -28.05
CA VAL A 436 28.87 8.24 -28.93
C VAL A 436 29.91 7.14 -28.67
N ALA A 437 31.16 7.50 -28.37
CA ALA A 437 32.20 6.50 -28.06
C ALA A 437 31.97 5.78 -26.71
N GLY A 438 31.20 6.36 -25.79
CA GLY A 438 31.00 5.83 -24.44
C GLY A 438 29.72 5.01 -24.24
N ILE A 439 28.84 4.96 -25.25
CA ILE A 439 27.52 4.30 -25.17
C ILE A 439 27.63 2.80 -25.47
N PRO A 440 26.72 1.94 -24.97
CA PRO A 440 26.70 0.53 -25.36
C PRO A 440 26.61 0.35 -26.88
N ALA A 441 27.46 -0.50 -27.45
CA ALA A 441 27.58 -0.71 -28.90
C ALA A 441 26.28 -1.19 -29.57
N SER A 442 25.38 -1.83 -28.82
CA SER A 442 24.06 -2.24 -29.30
C SER A 442 23.08 -1.07 -29.48
N THR A 443 23.45 0.15 -29.06
CA THR A 443 22.56 1.30 -29.09
C THR A 443 22.42 1.86 -30.49
N LYS A 444 21.23 1.70 -31.08
CA LYS A 444 20.90 2.32 -32.36
C LYS A 444 20.79 3.84 -32.23
N LEU A 445 21.41 4.56 -33.16
CA LEU A 445 21.43 6.02 -33.28
C LEU A 445 21.03 6.46 -34.70
N LEU A 446 20.62 7.70 -34.85
CA LEU A 446 20.40 8.36 -36.14
C LEU A 446 21.31 9.57 -36.27
N LYS A 447 21.73 9.93 -37.49
CA LYS A 447 22.32 11.25 -37.71
C LYS A 447 21.27 12.33 -37.43
N ALA A 448 21.60 13.36 -36.65
CA ALA A 448 20.66 14.43 -36.35
C ALA A 448 20.27 15.22 -37.61
N ILE A 449 18.99 15.59 -37.71
CA ILE A 449 18.42 16.35 -38.82
C ILE A 449 18.13 17.78 -38.35
N GLY A 450 18.71 18.76 -39.03
CA GLY A 450 18.46 20.18 -38.77
C GLY A 450 19.72 21.03 -38.90
N LYS A 451 19.54 22.33 -39.07
CA LYS A 451 20.66 23.29 -39.12
C LYS A 451 21.23 23.50 -37.71
N GLY A 452 22.56 23.43 -37.58
CA GLY A 452 23.26 23.62 -36.29
C GLY A 452 23.42 22.35 -35.45
N VAL A 453 22.91 21.21 -35.93
CA VAL A 453 23.02 19.91 -35.24
C VAL A 453 23.70 18.83 -36.08
N GLU A 454 24.30 19.19 -37.21
CA GLU A 454 24.84 18.26 -38.21
C GLU A 454 25.95 17.35 -37.67
N ASN A 455 26.63 17.78 -36.61
CA ASN A 455 27.72 17.08 -35.92
C ASN A 455 27.24 16.16 -34.79
N TYR A 456 25.94 16.07 -34.53
CA TYR A 456 25.39 15.24 -33.46
C TYR A 456 24.71 13.98 -33.99
N GLN A 457 24.69 12.95 -33.16
CA GLN A 457 23.79 11.80 -33.28
C GLN A 457 22.52 12.06 -32.47
N TYR A 458 21.41 11.45 -32.87
CA TYR A 458 20.09 11.61 -32.28
C TYR A 458 19.53 10.26 -31.83
N LYS A 459 18.90 10.25 -30.67
CA LYS A 459 18.12 9.11 -30.17
C LYS A 459 16.91 9.57 -29.35
N ILE A 460 15.81 8.85 -29.50
CA ILE A 460 14.74 8.83 -28.50
C ILE A 460 15.07 7.73 -27.49
N GLN A 461 15.17 8.10 -26.21
CA GLN A 461 15.39 7.16 -25.11
C GLN A 461 14.23 7.22 -24.13
N VAL A 462 13.84 6.06 -23.62
CA VAL A 462 12.71 5.88 -22.72
C VAL A 462 13.20 5.49 -21.34
N SER A 463 12.70 6.16 -20.30
CA SER A 463 12.81 5.72 -18.90
C SER A 463 11.69 4.73 -18.65
N VAL A 464 11.95 3.45 -18.89
CA VAL A 464 10.92 2.41 -18.82
C VAL A 464 10.34 2.23 -17.41
N LEU A 465 11.11 2.57 -16.37
CA LEU A 465 10.67 2.49 -14.96
C LEU A 465 9.90 3.74 -14.49
N ASP A 466 9.99 4.87 -15.20
CA ASP A 466 9.17 6.06 -14.93
C ASP A 466 7.95 6.16 -15.87
N CYS A 467 7.94 5.36 -16.94
CA CYS A 467 6.82 5.28 -17.86
C CYS A 467 5.57 4.72 -17.17
N THR A 468 4.41 5.29 -17.51
CA THR A 468 3.10 4.83 -17.01
C THR A 468 2.30 4.02 -18.03
N GLY A 469 2.86 3.77 -19.22
CA GLY A 469 2.21 2.99 -20.27
C GLY A 469 0.98 3.64 -20.90
N CYS A 470 0.80 4.97 -20.76
CA CYS A 470 -0.39 5.67 -21.27
C CYS A 470 -0.58 5.64 -22.80
N GLY A 471 0.43 5.27 -23.57
CA GLY A 471 0.35 5.17 -25.03
C GLY A 471 0.37 6.51 -25.80
N ASN A 472 0.22 7.67 -25.15
CA ASN A 472 0.16 8.98 -25.81
C ASN A 472 1.29 9.23 -26.83
N CYS A 473 2.52 8.85 -26.47
CA CYS A 473 3.67 9.02 -27.33
C CYS A 473 3.62 8.13 -28.59
N ALA A 474 3.13 6.90 -28.47
CA ALA A 474 2.93 6.00 -29.60
C ALA A 474 1.71 6.42 -30.43
N ASP A 475 0.68 6.97 -29.81
CA ASP A 475 -0.51 7.44 -30.50
C ASP A 475 -0.20 8.60 -31.45
N ILE A 476 0.46 9.65 -30.94
CA ILE A 476 0.82 10.85 -31.71
C ILE A 476 1.92 10.62 -32.75
N CYS A 477 2.61 9.48 -32.69
CA CYS A 477 3.77 9.23 -33.55
C CYS A 477 3.37 9.16 -35.03
N SER A 478 3.77 10.16 -35.81
CA SER A 478 3.47 10.22 -37.26
C SER A 478 4.33 9.27 -38.10
N GLY A 479 5.52 8.89 -37.58
CA GLY A 479 6.41 7.94 -38.22
C GLY A 479 6.85 8.30 -39.64
N LYS A 480 7.22 7.30 -40.45
CA LYS A 480 7.51 7.45 -41.89
C LYS A 480 6.61 6.52 -42.70
N LYS A 481 6.11 7.01 -43.84
CA LYS A 481 5.30 6.22 -44.79
C LYS A 481 4.12 5.47 -44.12
N GLY A 482 3.50 6.09 -43.10
CA GLY A 482 2.38 5.49 -42.37
C GLY A 482 2.76 4.46 -41.29
N VAL A 483 4.04 4.16 -41.10
CA VAL A 483 4.53 3.23 -40.07
C VAL A 483 5.05 4.01 -38.86
N LYS A 484 4.51 3.72 -37.68
CA LYS A 484 4.88 4.39 -36.42
C LYS A 484 6.29 4.02 -35.97
N ALA A 485 7.01 4.98 -35.42
CA ALA A 485 8.34 4.79 -34.82
C ALA A 485 8.30 4.31 -33.36
N LEU A 486 7.12 4.23 -32.76
CA LEU A 486 6.91 3.79 -31.39
C LEU A 486 5.81 2.73 -31.35
N ASN A 487 6.11 1.58 -30.77
CA ASN A 487 5.15 0.50 -30.53
C ASN A 487 5.14 0.13 -29.05
N MET A 488 3.96 -0.11 -28.48
CA MET A 488 3.87 -0.53 -27.08
C MET A 488 4.29 -2.00 -26.95
N LYS A 489 5.20 -2.29 -26.03
CA LYS A 489 5.75 -3.63 -25.77
C LYS A 489 5.76 -3.92 -24.26
N PRO A 490 5.66 -5.20 -23.84
CA PRO A 490 5.74 -5.56 -22.43
C PRO A 490 6.99 -4.99 -21.77
N LEU A 491 6.86 -4.43 -20.56
CA LEU A 491 7.99 -3.85 -19.81
C LEU A 491 9.17 -4.83 -19.65
N GLU A 492 8.88 -6.11 -19.43
CA GLU A 492 9.90 -7.17 -19.30
C GLU A 492 10.74 -7.34 -20.58
N SER A 493 10.17 -7.07 -21.76
CA SER A 493 10.90 -7.13 -23.02
C SER A 493 11.83 -5.93 -23.26
N GLN A 494 11.78 -4.91 -22.38
CA GLN A 494 12.51 -3.64 -22.54
C GLN A 494 13.44 -3.35 -21.36
N GLN A 495 13.83 -4.37 -20.57
CA GLN A 495 14.69 -4.20 -19.39
C GLN A 495 16.07 -3.62 -19.71
N GLU A 496 16.60 -3.86 -20.91
CA GLU A 496 17.87 -3.26 -21.35
C GLU A 496 17.83 -1.73 -21.37
N GLU A 497 16.64 -1.12 -21.51
CA GLU A 497 16.47 0.33 -21.50
C GLU A 497 16.69 0.95 -20.12
N VAL A 498 16.67 0.17 -19.03
CA VAL A 498 16.92 0.67 -17.67
C VAL A 498 18.36 1.20 -17.56
N GLU A 499 19.33 0.36 -17.87
CA GLU A 499 20.74 0.73 -17.84
C GLU A 499 21.09 1.73 -18.94
N ARG A 500 20.43 1.62 -20.09
CA ARG A 500 20.58 2.62 -21.16
C ARG A 500 20.12 4.00 -20.70
N TRP A 501 18.92 4.12 -20.10
CA TRP A 501 18.43 5.37 -19.54
C TRP A 501 19.41 5.95 -18.50
N LYS A 502 19.88 5.14 -17.55
CA LYS A 502 20.87 5.57 -16.54
C LYS A 502 22.12 6.14 -17.19
N TRP A 503 22.63 5.50 -18.23
CA TRP A 503 23.78 5.99 -18.97
C TRP A 503 23.50 7.34 -19.64
N PHE A 504 22.36 7.48 -20.32
CA PHE A 504 21.97 8.72 -20.99
C PHE A 504 21.81 9.89 -20.02
N ASP A 505 21.05 9.69 -18.94
CA ASP A 505 20.74 10.70 -17.93
C ASP A 505 22.02 11.20 -17.21
N LYS A 506 22.99 10.31 -16.99
CA LYS A 506 24.25 10.64 -16.31
C LYS A 506 25.29 11.28 -17.22
N ASN A 507 25.42 10.82 -18.47
CA ASN A 507 26.58 11.15 -19.30
C ASN A 507 26.30 12.18 -20.39
N VAL A 508 25.06 12.29 -20.89
CA VAL A 508 24.75 13.20 -22.00
C VAL A 508 24.45 14.60 -21.46
N LYS A 509 25.22 15.58 -21.91
CA LYS A 509 25.08 16.98 -21.47
C LYS A 509 24.18 17.78 -22.40
N TYR A 510 23.53 18.81 -21.84
CA TYR A 510 22.80 19.79 -22.64
C TYR A 510 23.69 20.41 -23.72
N LYS A 511 23.20 20.39 -24.96
CA LYS A 511 23.88 21.00 -26.11
C LYS A 511 23.40 22.42 -26.29
N LYS A 512 24.34 23.35 -26.49
CA LYS A 512 24.04 24.71 -26.93
C LYS A 512 24.03 24.68 -28.45
N ILE A 513 22.82 24.73 -29.03
CA ILE A 513 22.58 24.74 -30.48
C ILE A 513 22.56 26.18 -30.97
#